data_AF-A0A350ZX30-F1
#
_entry.id   AF-A0A350ZX30-F1
#
_cell.length_a   1.000
_cell.length_b   1.000
_cell.length_c   1.000
_cell.angle_alpha   90.00
_cell.angle_beta   90.00
_cell.angle_gamma   90.00
#
_symmetry.space_group_name_H-M   'P 1'
#
loop_
_entity.id
_entity.type
_entity.pdbx_description
1 polymer ?
#
loop_
_entity_poly.entity_id
_entity_poly.type
_entity_poly.pdbx_seq_one_letter_code
_entity_poly.pdbx_strand_id
1 'polypeptide(L)' 'MSQRPFKILGIQQIAIGGPSKDKLKTLWVDMLGLEVTGNFVSERENVDEDICAMGAGPFKVEVD' A
#
# COMPACT_ATOMS: atom_id res chain seq x y z
N MET A 1 21.38 26.02 -0.05
CA MET A 1 20.62 24.87 0.47
C MET A 1 21.62 23.79 0.85
N SER A 2 21.51 23.20 2.05
CA SER A 2 22.37 22.09 2.48
C SER A 2 22.16 20.86 1.59
N GLN A 3 23.24 20.20 1.16
CA GLN A 3 23.17 19.01 0.32
C GLN A 3 22.75 17.82 1.22
N ARG A 4 21.64 17.16 0.88
CA ARG A 4 21.15 16.02 1.67
C ARG A 4 22.20 14.90 1.65
N PRO A 5 22.57 14.30 2.79
CA PRO A 5 23.53 13.18 2.83
C PRO A 5 22.93 11.85 2.35
N PHE A 6 21.78 11.91 1.67
CA PHE A 6 21.01 10.76 1.20
C PHE A 6 20.28 11.10 -0.10
N LYS A 7 19.89 10.05 -0.82
CA LYS A 7 19.06 10.14 -2.02
C LYS A 7 17.69 9.53 -1.74
N ILE A 8 16.63 10.22 -2.17
CA ILE A 8 15.27 9.66 -2.19
C ILE A 8 15.12 8.90 -3.50
N LEU A 9 14.81 7.61 -3.41
CA LEU A 9 14.71 6.74 -4.59
C LEU A 9 13.29 6.68 -5.16
N GLY A 10 12.28 6.90 -4.33
CA GLY A 10 10.87 6.84 -4.70
C GLY A 10 10.00 6.50 -3.49
N ILE A 11 8.75 6.17 -3.76
CA ILE A 11 7.82 5.59 -2.78
C ILE A 11 7.91 4.07 -2.92
N GLN A 12 7.96 3.38 -1.80
CA GLN A 12 7.91 1.91 -1.76
C GLN A 12 6.51 1.41 -1.43
N GLN A 13 5.86 2.02 -0.43
CA GLN A 13 4.62 1.52 0.15
C GLN A 13 3.78 2.67 0.69
N ILE A 14 2.46 2.47 0.70
CA ILE A 14 1.47 3.34 1.33
C ILE A 14 0.62 2.46 2.25
N ALA A 15 0.76 2.61 3.57
CA ALA A 15 -0.13 1.97 4.54
C ALA A 15 -1.34 2.87 4.82
N ILE A 16 -2.55 2.34 4.69
CA ILE A 16 -3.82 3.05 4.88
C ILE A 16 -4.81 2.24 5.73
N GLY A 17 -4.99 2.70 6.97
CA GLY A 17 -6.03 2.17 7.84
C GLY A 17 -7.40 2.77 7.58
N GLY A 18 -8.45 1.98 7.82
CA GLY A 18 -9.83 2.43 7.77
C GLY A 18 -10.75 1.55 8.63
N PRO A 19 -11.92 2.05 9.05
CA PRO A 19 -12.84 1.30 9.91
C PRO A 19 -13.55 0.14 9.17
N SER A 20 -13.38 0.02 7.85
CA SER A 20 -13.97 -1.04 7.03
C SER A 20 -13.01 -1.42 5.91
N LYS A 21 -12.50 -2.64 5.96
CA LYS A 21 -11.66 -3.23 4.91
C LYS A 21 -12.38 -3.24 3.56
N ASP A 22 -13.67 -3.55 3.55
CA ASP A 22 -14.48 -3.55 2.33
C ASP A 22 -14.52 -2.19 1.64
N LYS A 23 -14.64 -1.08 2.40
CA LYS A 23 -14.62 0.27 1.80
C LYS A 23 -13.26 0.61 1.19
N LEU A 24 -12.17 0.17 1.82
CA LEU A 24 -10.83 0.33 1.27
C LEU A 24 -10.69 -0.49 -0.02
N LYS A 25 -11.16 -1.75 -0.02
CA LYS A 25 -11.17 -2.61 -1.20
C LYS A 25 -11.96 -1.99 -2.35
N THR A 26 -13.15 -1.47 -2.10
CA THR A 26 -13.96 -0.80 -3.13
C THR A 26 -13.24 0.40 -3.74
N LEU A 27 -12.58 1.22 -2.93
CA LEU A 27 -11.82 2.34 -3.46
C LEU A 27 -10.62 1.88 -4.29
N TRP A 28 -9.76 1.05 -3.71
CA TRP A 28 -8.45 0.73 -4.29
C TRP A 28 -8.56 -0.27 -5.44
N VAL A 29 -9.38 -1.31 -5.30
CA VAL A 29 -9.53 -2.37 -6.29
C VAL A 29 -10.61 -2.01 -7.30
N ASP A 30 -11.83 -1.75 -6.83
CA ASP A 30 -12.97 -1.63 -7.76
C ASP A 30 -12.97 -0.29 -8.51
N MET A 31 -12.65 0.82 -7.83
CA MET A 31 -12.67 2.14 -8.44
C MET A 31 -11.34 2.52 -9.10
N LEU A 32 -10.21 2.23 -8.45
CA LEU A 32 -8.88 2.61 -8.92
C LEU A 32 -8.14 1.50 -9.68
N GLY A 33 -8.67 0.28 -9.67
CA GLY A 33 -8.15 -0.83 -10.48
C GLY A 33 -6.81 -1.38 -10.00
N LEU A 34 -6.45 -1.23 -8.72
CA LEU A 34 -5.25 -1.85 -8.17
C LEU A 34 -5.40 -3.37 -8.12
N GLU A 35 -4.29 -4.07 -8.33
CA GLU A 35 -4.23 -5.52 -8.24
C GLU A 35 -4.01 -5.95 -6.79
N VAL A 36 -4.88 -6.81 -6.26
CA VAL A 36 -4.64 -7.48 -4.98
C VAL A 36 -3.55 -8.52 -5.16
N THR A 37 -2.44 -8.35 -4.46
CA THR A 37 -1.26 -9.23 -4.52
C THR A 37 -1.07 -10.08 -3.27
N GLY A 38 -1.76 -9.74 -2.17
CA GLY A 38 -1.65 -10.47 -0.92
C GLY A 38 -2.76 -10.13 0.08
N ASN A 39 -2.72 -10.79 1.21
CA ASN A 39 -3.58 -10.55 2.38
C ASN A 39 -2.75 -10.81 3.63
N PHE A 40 -2.91 -9.98 4.66
CA PHE A 40 -2.23 -10.15 5.93
C PHE A 40 -3.19 -9.95 7.10
N VAL A 41 -3.12 -10.85 8.07
CA VAL A 41 -3.95 -10.80 9.28
C VAL A 41 -3.07 -11.11 10.49
N SER A 42 -3.12 -10.24 11.50
CA SER A 42 -2.39 -10.39 12.74
C SER A 42 -3.24 -9.92 13.91
N GLU A 43 -3.70 -10.86 14.74
CA GLU A 43 -4.43 -10.52 15.97
C GLU A 43 -3.55 -9.75 16.95
N ARG A 44 -2.27 -10.13 17.05
CA ARG A 44 -1.30 -9.48 17.95
C ARG A 44 -1.13 -8.00 17.60
N GLU A 45 -1.17 -7.67 16.31
CA GLU A 45 -0.96 -6.32 15.80
C GLU A 45 -2.28 -5.60 15.50
N ASN A 46 -3.42 -6.31 15.66
CA ASN A 46 -4.76 -5.85 15.33
C ASN A 46 -4.86 -5.34 13.87
N VAL A 47 -4.37 -6.16 12.94
CA VAL A 47 -4.34 -5.89 11.49
C VAL A 47 -5.12 -6.96 10.73
N ASP A 48 -5.92 -6.52 9.76
CA ASP A 48 -6.55 -7.35 8.73
C ASP A 48 -6.61 -6.51 7.43
N GLU A 49 -5.70 -6.78 6.50
CA GLU A 49 -5.44 -5.92 5.34
C GLU A 49 -5.38 -6.71 4.01
N ASP A 50 -5.74 -6.02 2.94
CA ASP A 50 -5.61 -6.48 1.54
C ASP A 50 -4.40 -5.74 0.95
N ILE A 51 -3.37 -6.48 0.53
CA ILE A 51 -2.15 -5.90 -0.05
C ILE A 51 -2.38 -5.68 -1.54
N CYS A 52 -2.46 -4.43 -1.94
CA CYS A 52 -2.65 -4.01 -3.32
C CYS A 52 -1.34 -3.51 -3.94
N ALA A 53 -1.23 -3.51 -5.26
CA ALA A 53 -0.06 -2.94 -5.93
C ALA A 53 -0.42 -2.04 -7.11
N MET A 54 0.43 -1.03 -7.32
CA MET A 54 0.41 -0.16 -8.49
C MET A 54 1.81 0.02 -9.08
N GLY A 55 1.89 0.42 -10.33
CA GLY A 55 3.18 0.60 -11.02
C GLY A 55 3.82 -0.73 -11.43
N ALA A 56 5.09 -0.67 -11.86
CA ALA A 56 5.79 -1.83 -12.41
C ALA A 56 7.30 -1.76 -12.19
N GLY A 57 7.95 -2.93 -12.17
CA GLY A 57 9.40 -3.05 -12.05
C GLY A 57 9.93 -2.35 -10.79
N PRO A 58 11.05 -1.58 -10.89
CA PRO A 58 11.62 -0.84 -9.77
C PRO A 58 10.71 0.25 -9.17
N PHE A 59 9.62 0.60 -9.86
CA PHE A 59 8.65 1.62 -9.42
C PHE A 59 7.32 1.01 -8.99
N LYS A 60 7.27 -0.31 -8.73
CA LYS A 60 6.12 -0.95 -8.11
C LYS A 60 5.96 -0.41 -6.69
N VAL A 61 4.75 0.02 -6.34
CA VAL A 61 4.38 0.54 -5.03
C VAL A 61 3.31 -0.36 -4.44
N GLU A 62 3.50 -0.73 -3.19
CA GLU A 62 2.56 -1.51 -2.39
C GLU A 62 1.56 -0.58 -1.67
N VAL A 63 0.31 -1.00 -1.54
CA VAL A 63 -0.76 -0.30 -0.83
C VAL A 63 -1.45 -1.28 0.09
N ASP A 64 -1.28 -1.08 1.40
CA ASP A 64 -1.74 -1.99 2.45
C ASP A 64 -2.81 -1.36 3.32
#